data_AF-A0A7Y6Y463-F1
#
_entry.id   AF-A0A7Y6Y463-F1
#
_cell.length_a   1.000
_cell.length_b   1.000
_cell.length_c   1.000
_cell.angle_alpha   90.00
_cell.angle_beta   90.00
_cell.angle_gamma   90.00
#
_symmetry.space_group_name_H-M   'P 1'
#
loop_
_entity.id
_entity.type
_entity.pdbx_description
1 polymer ?
#
loop_
_entity_poly.entity_id
_entity_poly.type
_entity_poly.pdbx_seq_one_letter_code
_entity_poly.pdbx_strand_id
1 'polypeptide(L)'
;MILTFISNDEKELKERMILRQVGWNHILVKRLRKKVISETELQFFDISEQNKIKNAVNANQIILKLQSEDLKKVLFPNKVDIIHHIEIEKVLTNLEASLGKTEPIKNTKFSVLYDLLIVISIYVFSGLLALAIVDSAHFF
;
A
#
# COMPACT_ATOMS: atom_id res chain seq x y z
N MET A 1 -0.32 -5.00 17.49
CA MET A 1 -1.41 -5.92 17.12
C MET A 1 -0.92 -7.36 16.95
N ILE A 2 0.22 -7.63 16.29
CA ILE A 2 0.80 -9.00 16.17
C ILE A 2 1.48 -9.47 17.49
N LEU A 3 1.95 -8.53 18.32
CA LEU A 3 2.66 -8.81 19.58
C LEU A 3 1.85 -9.56 20.65
N THR A 4 0.52 -9.51 20.59
CA THR A 4 -0.36 -10.07 21.63
C THR A 4 -0.46 -11.60 21.57
N PHE A 5 -0.12 -12.21 20.42
CA PHE A 5 -0.49 -13.60 20.11
C PHE A 5 0.67 -14.59 20.12
N ILE A 6 1.92 -14.12 20.19
CA ILE A 6 3.09 -14.99 20.24
C ILE A 6 3.58 -15.06 21.69
N SER A 7 3.81 -16.26 22.21
CA SER A 7 4.32 -16.50 23.57
C SER A 7 5.68 -15.82 23.79
N ASN A 8 6.06 -15.53 25.04
CA ASN A 8 7.30 -14.80 25.36
C ASN A 8 8.60 -15.52 24.96
N ASP A 9 8.53 -16.81 24.64
CA ASP A 9 9.70 -17.65 24.30
C ASP A 9 10.30 -17.41 22.91
N GLU A 10 9.60 -16.69 22.00
CA GLU A 10 10.09 -16.49 20.61
C GLU A 10 10.24 -15.00 20.26
N LYS A 11 11.10 -14.32 21.02
CA LYS A 11 11.40 -12.89 20.84
C LYS A 11 11.95 -12.57 19.44
N GLU A 12 12.84 -13.42 18.92
CA GLU A 12 13.45 -13.24 17.59
C GLU A 12 12.43 -13.35 16.45
N LEU A 13 11.47 -14.25 16.55
CA LEU A 13 10.41 -14.40 15.54
C LEU A 13 9.48 -13.18 15.56
N LYS A 14 9.10 -12.72 16.75
CA LYS A 14 8.32 -11.47 16.91
C LYS A 14 9.03 -10.28 16.27
N GLU A 15 10.30 -10.08 16.61
CA GLU A 15 11.08 -8.96 16.08
C GLU A 15 11.18 -9.02 14.55
N ARG A 16 11.45 -10.20 13.99
CA ARG A 16 11.50 -10.42 12.53
C ARG A 16 10.17 -10.07 11.86
N MET A 17 9.05 -10.53 12.39
CA MET A 17 7.72 -10.24 11.84
C MET A 17 7.38 -8.75 11.90
N ILE A 18 7.76 -8.07 12.99
CA ILE A 18 7.54 -6.64 13.15
C ILE A 18 8.38 -5.86 12.14
N LEU A 19 9.67 -6.18 12.01
CA LEU A 19 10.57 -5.54 11.05
C LEU A 19 10.06 -5.72 9.62
N ARG A 20 9.61 -6.93 9.26
CA ARG A 20 8.99 -7.17 7.95
C ARG A 20 7.72 -6.35 7.74
N GLN A 21 6.86 -6.22 8.75
CA GLN A 21 5.64 -5.42 8.65
C GLN A 21 5.94 -3.92 8.50
N VAL A 22 6.97 -3.42 9.17
CA VAL A 22 7.48 -2.05 9.01
C VAL A 22 8.02 -1.83 7.60
N GLY A 23 8.89 -2.73 7.13
CA GLY A 23 9.44 -2.71 5.79
C GLY A 23 8.35 -2.78 4.71
N TRP A 24 7.32 -3.61 4.91
CA TRP A 24 6.16 -3.71 4.03
C TRP A 24 5.43 -2.38 3.87
N ASN A 25 5.22 -1.64 4.97
CA ASN A 25 4.58 -0.33 4.91
C ASN A 25 5.43 0.68 4.10
N HIS A 26 6.74 0.72 4.35
CA HIS A 26 7.64 1.60 3.60
C HIS A 26 7.64 1.30 2.09
N ILE A 27 7.70 0.02 1.72
CA ILE A 27 7.66 -0.41 0.32
C ILE A 27 6.30 -0.10 -0.31
N LEU A 28 5.20 -0.30 0.43
CA LEU A 28 3.86 0.05 -0.01
C LEU A 28 3.73 1.53 -0.37
N VAL A 29 4.16 2.42 0.53
CA VAL A 29 4.11 3.87 0.32
C VAL A 29 4.90 4.27 -0.93
N LYS A 30 6.10 3.70 -1.11
CA LYS A 30 6.91 3.96 -2.32
C LYS A 30 6.25 3.45 -3.59
N ARG A 31 5.68 2.24 -3.55
CA ARG A 31 4.98 1.61 -4.68
C ARG A 31 3.78 2.44 -5.14
N LEU A 32 2.98 2.96 -4.20
CA LEU A 32 1.84 3.83 -4.51
C LEU A 32 2.28 5.17 -5.12
N ARG A 33 3.43 5.69 -4.69
CA ARG A 33 4.06 6.91 -5.24
C ARG A 33 4.89 6.68 -6.50
N LYS A 34 4.92 5.46 -7.05
CA LYS A 34 5.74 5.08 -8.22
C LYS A 34 7.24 5.38 -8.03
N LYS A 35 7.74 5.29 -6.79
CA LYS A 35 9.17 5.48 -6.45
C LYS A 35 9.90 4.13 -6.41
N VAL A 36 11.19 4.17 -6.74
CA VAL A 36 12.08 3.00 -6.67
C VAL A 36 12.33 2.64 -5.20
N ILE A 37 12.37 1.34 -4.92
CA ILE A 37 12.75 0.79 -3.62
C ILE A 37 14.27 1.00 -3.47
N SER A 38 14.70 1.71 -2.43
CA SER A 38 16.12 1.92 -2.14
C SER A 38 16.59 0.92 -1.07
N GLU A 39 17.91 0.86 -0.90
CA GLU A 39 18.53 -0.07 0.05
C GLU A 39 18.11 0.21 1.51
N THR A 40 17.73 1.44 1.82
CA THR A 40 17.15 1.84 3.12
C THR A 40 15.83 1.16 3.45
N GLU A 41 15.02 0.73 2.47
CA GLU A 41 13.81 -0.05 2.77
C GLU A 41 14.11 -1.54 2.85
N LEU A 42 15.23 -1.98 2.29
CA LEU A 42 15.66 -3.37 2.32
C LEU A 42 16.40 -3.73 3.61
N GLN A 43 16.88 -2.74 4.37
CA GLN A 43 17.55 -2.93 5.66
C GLN A 43 16.67 -3.65 6.72
N PHE A 44 15.34 -3.63 6.54
CA PHE A 44 14.39 -4.31 7.43
C PHE A 44 14.26 -5.81 7.15
N PHE A 45 14.94 -6.32 6.12
CA PHE A 45 14.84 -7.70 5.65
C PHE A 45 16.20 -8.38 5.64
N ASP A 46 16.21 -9.69 5.88
CA ASP A 46 17.42 -10.51 5.77
C ASP A 46 17.93 -10.52 4.32
N ILE A 47 19.25 -10.69 4.14
CA ILE A 47 19.92 -10.64 2.81
C ILE A 47 19.29 -11.62 1.81
N SER A 48 18.88 -12.80 2.27
CA SER A 48 18.18 -13.80 1.45
C SER A 48 16.82 -13.30 0.94
N GLU A 49 16.11 -12.53 1.77
CA GLU A 49 14.80 -11.97 1.45
C GLU A 49 14.91 -10.76 0.55
N GLN A 50 15.95 -9.93 0.73
CA GLN A 50 16.19 -8.76 -0.12
C GLN A 50 16.28 -9.15 -1.60
N ASN A 51 16.97 -10.24 -1.92
CA ASN A 51 17.08 -10.73 -3.30
C ASN A 51 15.71 -11.18 -3.86
N LYS A 52 14.89 -11.84 -3.05
CA LYS A 52 13.52 -12.23 -3.44
C LYS A 52 12.65 -11.01 -3.69
N ILE A 53 12.78 -9.97 -2.87
CA ILE A 53 12.02 -8.72 -2.96
C ILE A 53 12.44 -7.90 -4.18
N LYS A 54 13.76 -7.78 -4.45
CA LYS A 54 14.29 -7.05 -5.61
C LYS A 54 13.85 -7.66 -6.95
N ASN A 55 13.79 -8.99 -7.03
CA ASN A 55 13.41 -9.72 -8.24
C ASN A 55 11.88 -9.88 -8.41
N ALA A 56 11.09 -9.42 -7.45
CA ALA A 56 9.64 -9.56 -7.45
C ALA A 56 8.96 -8.58 -8.41
N VAL A 57 7.96 -9.06 -9.17
CA VAL A 57 7.02 -8.17 -9.86
C VAL A 57 6.21 -7.36 -8.84
N ASN A 58 5.86 -7.98 -7.71
CA ASN A 58 5.13 -7.35 -6.61
C ASN A 58 5.81 -7.61 -5.27
N ALA A 59 6.74 -6.72 -4.90
CA ALA A 59 7.50 -6.78 -3.66
C ALA A 59 6.60 -6.96 -2.41
N ASN A 60 5.49 -6.23 -2.33
CA ASN A 60 4.57 -6.30 -1.18
C ASN A 60 3.90 -7.66 -1.02
N GLN A 61 3.58 -8.33 -2.13
CA GLN A 61 2.95 -9.65 -2.09
C GLN A 61 3.95 -10.72 -1.63
N ILE A 62 5.21 -10.64 -2.09
CA ILE A 62 6.25 -11.56 -1.64
C ILE A 62 6.51 -11.44 -0.13
N ILE A 63 6.52 -10.22 0.40
CA ILE A 63 6.73 -9.99 1.84
C ILE A 63 5.59 -10.63 2.67
N LEU A 64 4.33 -10.46 2.27
CA LEU A 64 3.20 -11.10 2.95
C LEU A 64 3.27 -12.63 2.87
N LYS A 65 3.69 -13.16 1.71
CA LYS A 65 3.88 -14.60 1.52
C LYS A 65 4.97 -15.16 2.45
N LEU A 66 6.12 -14.48 2.57
CA LEU A 66 7.19 -14.87 3.50
C LEU A 66 6.70 -14.87 4.95
N GLN A 67 5.85 -13.91 5.32
CA GLN A 67 5.25 -13.83 6.65
C GLN A 67 4.27 -14.98 6.93
N SER A 68 3.44 -15.37 5.94
CA SER A 68 2.57 -16.55 6.03
C SER A 68 3.37 -17.87 6.09
N GLU A 69 4.44 -18.00 5.32
CA GLU A 69 5.32 -19.18 5.35
C GLU A 69 5.96 -19.37 6.74
N ASP A 70 6.41 -18.28 7.37
CA ASP A 70 6.97 -18.36 8.72
C ASP A 70 5.90 -18.63 9.79
N LEU A 71 4.68 -18.10 9.65
CA LEU A 71 3.56 -18.47 10.51
C LEU A 71 3.25 -19.97 10.46
N LYS A 72 3.31 -20.57 9.27
CA LYS A 72 3.07 -22.01 9.10
C LYS A 72 4.16 -22.84 9.78
N LYS A 73 5.42 -22.45 9.69
CA LYS A 73 6.53 -23.16 10.36
C LYS A 73 6.37 -23.17 11.89
N VAL A 74 5.81 -22.10 12.46
CA VAL A 74 5.56 -21.98 13.91
C VAL A 74 4.33 -22.79 14.36
N LEU A 75 3.44 -23.17 13.44
CA LEU A 75 2.26 -24.00 13.73
C LEU A 75 2.62 -25.49 13.91
N PHE A 76 3.59 -25.99 13.14
CA PHE A 76 3.96 -27.41 13.09
C PHE A 76 4.52 -28.04 14.39
N PRO A 77 4.93 -27.30 15.44
CA PRO A 77 5.26 -27.88 16.74
C PRO A 77 4.19 -27.66 17.83
N ASN A 78 2.91 -27.37 17.49
CA ASN A 78 1.84 -27.14 18.48
C ASN A 78 2.08 -25.90 19.38
N LYS A 79 2.92 -24.95 18.93
CA LYS A 79 3.38 -23.78 19.71
C LYS A 79 2.42 -22.59 19.69
N VAL A 80 1.49 -22.55 18.74
CA VAL A 80 0.48 -21.51 18.58
C VAL A 80 -0.87 -22.18 18.43
N ASP A 81 -1.85 -21.73 19.22
CA ASP A 81 -3.22 -22.19 19.11
C ASP A 81 -3.76 -21.91 17.71
N ILE A 82 -4.42 -22.92 17.12
CA ILE A 82 -4.93 -22.92 15.75
C ILE A 82 -5.81 -21.69 15.50
N ILE A 83 -6.55 -21.26 16.52
CA ILE A 83 -7.41 -20.08 16.48
C ILE A 83 -6.60 -18.81 16.18
N HIS A 84 -5.46 -18.61 16.85
CA HIS A 84 -4.60 -17.45 16.63
C HIS A 84 -3.95 -17.47 15.26
N HIS A 85 -3.59 -18.64 14.75
CA HIS A 85 -3.04 -18.78 13.40
C HIS A 85 -4.08 -18.37 12.34
N ILE A 86 -5.33 -18.84 12.47
CA ILE A 86 -6.43 -18.47 11.58
C ILE A 86 -6.66 -16.96 11.59
N GLU A 87 -6.64 -16.33 12.77
CA GLU A 87 -6.87 -14.88 12.88
C GLU A 87 -5.75 -14.08 12.21
N ILE A 88 -4.49 -14.47 12.36
CA ILE A 88 -3.36 -13.80 11.71
C ILE A 88 -3.41 -14.00 10.19
N GLU A 89 -3.68 -15.22 9.71
CA GLU A 89 -3.86 -15.49 8.27
C GLU A 89 -5.00 -14.66 7.67
N LYS A 90 -6.10 -14.49 8.42
CA LYS A 90 -7.21 -13.61 8.01
C LYS A 90 -6.78 -12.16 7.90
N VAL A 91 -5.98 -11.66 8.85
CA VAL A 91 -5.40 -10.30 8.77
C VAL A 91 -4.50 -10.14 7.54
N LEU A 92 -3.62 -11.11 7.27
CA LEU A 92 -2.75 -11.09 6.08
C LEU A 92 -3.56 -11.07 4.77
N THR A 93 -4.60 -11.91 4.69
CA THR A 93 -5.52 -11.96 3.55
C THR A 93 -6.24 -10.62 3.35
N ASN A 94 -6.69 -9.99 4.44
CA ASN A 94 -7.31 -8.67 4.39
C ASN A 94 -6.35 -7.58 3.91
N LEU A 95 -5.07 -7.65 4.27
CA LEU A 95 -4.04 -6.73 3.78
C LEU A 95 -3.80 -6.91 2.28
N GLU A 96 -3.74 -8.14 1.78
CA GLU A 96 -3.61 -8.43 0.35
C GLU A 96 -4.84 -7.95 -0.44
N ALA A 97 -6.05 -8.21 0.07
CA ALA A 97 -7.28 -7.71 -0.53
C ALA A 97 -7.32 -6.17 -0.58
N SER A 98 -6.85 -5.51 0.48
CA SER A 98 -6.75 -4.05 0.52
C SER A 98 -5.72 -3.53 -0.48
N LEU A 99 -4.58 -4.22 -0.63
CA LEU A 99 -3.57 -3.91 -1.64
C LEU A 99 -4.14 -3.99 -3.05
N GLY A 100 -4.89 -5.05 -3.38
CA GLY A 100 -5.54 -5.22 -4.67
C GLY A 100 -6.52 -4.10 -5.00
N LYS A 101 -7.25 -3.57 -4.01
CA LYS A 101 -8.14 -2.40 -4.18
C LYS A 101 -7.39 -1.09 -4.44
N THR A 102 -6.15 -0.96 -3.96
CA THR A 102 -5.34 0.25 -4.22
C THR A 102 -4.75 0.31 -5.63
N GLU A 103 -4.65 -0.82 -6.33
CA GLU A 103 -4.07 -0.87 -7.69
C GLU A 103 -4.93 -0.17 -8.74
N PRO A 104 -6.27 -0.39 -8.80
CA PRO A 104 -7.16 0.39 -9.65
C PRO A 104 -7.09 1.89 -9.32
N ILE A 105 -7.10 2.29 -8.05
CA ILE A 105 -7.01 3.72 -7.66
C ILE A 105 -5.71 4.35 -8.18
N LYS A 106 -4.61 3.60 -8.23
CA LYS A 106 -3.33 4.05 -8.80
C LYS A 106 -3.35 4.13 -10.34
N ASN A 107 -4.04 3.21 -11.00
CA ASN A 107 -3.98 3.02 -12.46
C ASN A 107 -5.15 3.65 -13.22
N THR A 108 -6.26 3.98 -12.55
CA THR A 108 -7.40 4.66 -13.15
C THR A 108 -7.00 6.10 -13.43
N LYS A 109 -6.54 6.34 -14.66
CA LYS A 109 -6.49 7.69 -15.20
C LYS A 109 -7.94 8.13 -15.36
N PHE A 110 -8.36 9.13 -14.58
CA PHE A 110 -9.60 9.84 -14.89
C PHE A 110 -9.54 10.27 -16.35
N SER A 111 -10.66 10.11 -17.07
CA SER A 111 -10.67 10.38 -18.51
C SER A 111 -10.28 11.85 -18.73
N VAL A 112 -9.23 12.05 -19.53
CA VAL A 112 -8.65 13.37 -19.85
C VAL A 112 -9.71 14.34 -20.38
N LEU A 113 -10.77 13.81 -20.99
CA LEU A 113 -11.90 14.60 -21.48
C LEU A 113 -12.67 15.30 -20.36
N TYR A 114 -12.82 14.69 -19.17
CA TYR A 114 -13.49 15.35 -18.05
C TYR A 114 -12.70 16.56 -17.55
N ASP A 115 -11.38 16.39 -17.36
CA ASP A 115 -10.51 17.48 -16.94
C ASP A 115 -10.50 18.60 -17.97
N LEU A 116 -10.43 18.25 -19.26
CA LEU A 116 -10.48 19.21 -20.36
C LEU A 116 -11.79 19.98 -20.39
N LEU A 117 -12.93 19.29 -20.28
CA LEU A 117 -14.26 19.92 -20.30
C LEU A 117 -14.45 20.88 -19.12
N ILE A 118 -13.99 20.51 -17.92
CA ILE A 118 -14.07 21.39 -16.74
C ILE A 118 -13.25 22.65 -16.95
N VAL A 119 -12.00 22.51 -17.40
CA VAL A 119 -11.09 23.64 -17.63
C VAL A 119 -11.63 24.57 -18.72
N ILE A 120 -12.09 24.01 -19.85
CA ILE A 120 -12.72 24.79 -20.93
C ILE A 120 -13.97 25.51 -20.41
N SER A 121 -14.82 24.83 -19.64
CA SER A 121 -16.04 25.42 -19.09
C SER A 121 -15.73 26.59 -18.17
N ILE A 122 -14.70 26.49 -17.32
CA ILE A 122 -14.27 27.60 -16.44
C ILE A 122 -13.78 28.80 -17.26
N TYR A 123 -12.97 28.58 -18.30
CA TYR A 123 -12.47 29.67 -19.15
C TYR A 123 -13.59 30.34 -19.96
N VAL A 124 -14.46 29.56 -20.57
CA VAL A 124 -15.62 30.08 -21.32
C VAL A 124 -16.56 30.83 -20.40
N PHE A 125 -16.87 30.27 -19.23
CA PHE A 125 -17.70 30.93 -18.22
C PHE A 125 -17.07 32.24 -17.73
N SER A 126 -15.78 32.25 -17.40
CA SER A 126 -15.08 33.47 -16.96
C SER A 126 -15.07 34.55 -18.04
N GLY A 127 -14.90 34.18 -19.32
CA GLY A 127 -14.95 35.12 -20.43
C GLY A 127 -16.35 35.70 -20.63
N LEU A 128 -17.38 34.84 -20.62
CA LEU A 128 -18.77 35.26 -20.71
C LEU A 128 -19.18 36.12 -19.52
N LEU A 129 -18.74 35.78 -18.31
CA LEU A 129 -19.00 36.55 -17.10
C LEU A 129 -18.36 37.95 -17.20
N ALA A 130 -17.12 38.05 -17.67
CA ALA A 130 -16.47 39.35 -17.88
C ALA A 130 -17.23 40.22 -18.89
N LEU A 131 -17.71 39.64 -19.99
CA LEU A 131 -18.52 40.34 -20.99
C LEU A 131 -19.89 40.76 -20.42
N ALA A 132 -20.57 39.88 -19.70
CA ALA A 132 -21.85 40.17 -19.06
C ALA A 132 -21.73 41.29 -18.01
N ILE A 133 -20.63 41.31 -17.25
CA ILE A 133 -20.35 42.39 -16.30
C ILE A 133 -20.14 43.71 -17.05
N VAL A 134 -19.34 43.74 -18.12
CA VAL A 134 -19.12 44.96 -18.91
C VAL A 134 -20.42 45.53 -19.48
N ASP A 135 -21.31 44.67 -19.98
CA ASP A 135 -22.62 45.07 -20.50
C ASP A 135 -23.53 45.60 -19.38
N SER A 136 -23.61 44.89 -18.25
CA SER A 136 -24.44 45.29 -17.10
C SER A 136 -23.93 46.53 -16.35
N ALA A 137 -22.61 46.78 -16.40
CA ALA A 137 -21.96 47.83 -15.63
C ALA A 137 -22.04 49.23 -16.28
N HIS A 138 -22.68 49.37 -17.45
CA HIS A 138 -22.93 50.67 -18.12
C HIS A 138 -21.77 51.69 -17.94
N PHE A 139 -20.57 51.31 -18.35
CA PHE A 139 -19.45 52.26 -18.47
C PHE A 139 -19.47 53.06 -19.79
N PHE A 140 -20.64 53.12 -20.44
CA PHE A 140 -21.03 54.09 -21.45
C PHE A 140 -22.53 54.39 -21.32
#